data_AF-A0A1J1GX00-F1
#
_entry.id   AF-A0A1J1GX00-F1
#
_cell.length_a   1.000
_cell.length_b   1.000
_cell.length_c   1.000
_cell.angle_alpha   90.00
_cell.angle_beta   90.00
_cell.angle_gamma   90.00
#
_symmetry.space_group_name_H-M   'P 1'
#
loop_
_entity.id
_entity.type
_entity.pdbx_description
1 polymer ?
#
loop_
_entity_poly.entity_id
_entity_poly.type
_entity_poly.pdbx_seq_one_letter_code
_entity_poly.pdbx_strand_id
1 'polypeptide(L)'
;MKYKMLIIKSTKKWKNLKYRLFSNIKFEENVSCFKKNKSKFEKNIKFREELYKYHYEQYIDNVNSRPDLYLKDSEDNNIHDKRLKRNIPFVYSNEVKNLEELKKNPLTLVNVKNMNDESFGVATFNPYSLISARIINQNSMFSININFFIEKIKNSLLWRNKISKNETDNIISSTNHNVMLNTNSTISTASDDNNNANENIHEYPILNSSYCYRLINSEGDNIPGLIIDRYDEYISVQHLTLGCEMLACNINDAIIELLKPKGIIFRNDNKERLNEKLEIYKKVIYGKVPDKVTMIENNCSFFIDLINSPNTGWFFNRKNLRNYICHYSYQKNVLDLFSYVGSFGIQCSKIGKAKKVVCVEKDKNFVHLAKKSANLNNVNNIDFICSDSLSFLKNCNQLFDIIILDPPNLIPKSQFIESGSMRYINLINLAQNYVTPNGLLLIIFTTKLCSYQDYINIINKSFINTNKTVKIVGQGRSSPDNPVNLSLYLFSDFYWFILQLTY
;
A
#
# COMPACT_ATOMS: atom_id res chain seq x y z
N MET A 1 -2.78 -6.57 58.93
CA MET A 1 -4.03 -7.32 58.66
C MET A 1 -4.89 -6.45 57.74
N LYS A 2 -5.13 -6.92 56.49
CA LYS A 2 -5.72 -6.22 55.31
C LYS A 2 -4.71 -5.42 54.46
N TYR A 3 -4.84 -5.57 53.13
CA TYR A 3 -4.03 -5.00 52.02
C TYR A 3 -2.82 -5.78 51.45
N LYS A 4 -2.95 -7.10 51.21
CA LYS A 4 -2.05 -7.81 50.28
C LYS A 4 -2.70 -8.97 49.47
N MET A 5 -4.01 -8.91 49.24
CA MET A 5 -4.76 -10.04 48.67
C MET A 5 -5.82 -9.66 47.60
N LEU A 6 -5.53 -8.69 46.74
CA LEU A 6 -6.42 -8.30 45.62
C LEU A 6 -5.74 -8.22 44.24
N ILE A 7 -4.46 -8.60 44.11
CA ILE A 7 -3.75 -8.65 42.81
C ILE A 7 -3.76 -10.07 42.18
N ILE A 8 -4.38 -11.06 42.84
CA ILE A 8 -4.37 -12.47 42.37
C ILE A 8 -5.72 -12.93 41.76
N LYS A 9 -6.70 -12.04 41.53
CA LYS A 9 -8.03 -12.45 41.02
C LYS A 9 -8.44 -11.99 39.61
N SER A 10 -7.64 -11.22 38.86
CA SER A 10 -7.96 -10.90 37.45
C SER A 10 -7.24 -11.75 36.39
N THR A 11 -6.22 -12.53 36.77
CA THR A 11 -5.44 -13.39 35.85
C THR A 11 -6.05 -14.78 35.59
N LYS A 12 -7.26 -15.06 36.10
CA LYS A 12 -7.93 -16.38 35.93
C LYS A 12 -9.03 -16.45 34.87
N LYS A 13 -9.37 -15.36 34.17
CA LYS A 13 -10.37 -15.37 33.08
C LYS A 13 -9.79 -15.53 31.65
N TRP A 14 -8.47 -15.52 31.49
CA TRP A 14 -7.78 -15.64 30.18
C TRP A 14 -7.17 -17.03 29.92
N LYS A 15 -7.61 -18.06 30.66
CA LYS A 15 -7.18 -19.46 30.45
C LYS A 15 -8.17 -20.33 29.66
N ASN A 16 -9.29 -19.77 29.18
CA ASN A 16 -10.37 -20.54 28.54
C ASN A 16 -10.70 -20.18 27.09
N LEU A 17 -9.91 -19.36 26.40
CA LEU A 17 -9.83 -19.50 24.94
C LEU A 17 -8.88 -20.66 24.64
N LYS A 18 -9.44 -21.87 24.72
CA LYS A 18 -8.81 -23.07 24.15
C LYS A 18 -8.58 -22.80 22.67
N TYR A 19 -7.34 -22.44 22.32
CA TYR A 19 -6.76 -22.92 21.08
C TYR A 19 -7.03 -24.43 21.05
N ARG A 20 -7.94 -24.86 20.17
CA ARG A 20 -8.04 -26.28 19.83
C ARG A 20 -6.66 -26.64 19.28
N LEU A 21 -5.85 -27.30 20.10
CA LEU A 21 -4.71 -28.09 19.68
C LEU A 21 -5.21 -29.01 18.56
N PHE A 22 -4.97 -28.59 17.32
CA PHE A 22 -5.14 -29.46 16.17
C PHE A 22 -3.88 -30.33 16.07
N SER A 23 -3.74 -31.27 17.00
CA SER A 23 -2.73 -32.32 16.94
C SER A 23 -3.20 -33.54 16.13
N ASN A 24 -4.36 -33.49 15.47
CA ASN A 24 -4.91 -34.61 14.68
C ASN A 24 -5.64 -34.16 13.41
N ILE A 25 -5.02 -33.30 12.59
CA ILE A 25 -5.36 -33.23 11.16
C ILE A 25 -4.33 -34.09 10.45
N LYS A 26 -4.76 -35.26 9.96
CA LYS A 26 -3.99 -36.00 8.96
C LYS A 26 -3.79 -35.05 7.77
N PHE A 27 -2.54 -34.72 7.50
CA PHE A 27 -2.14 -34.08 6.26
C PHE A 27 -2.53 -35.02 5.11
N GLU A 28 -3.61 -34.72 4.41
CA GLU A 28 -3.76 -35.24 3.05
C GLU A 28 -2.85 -34.40 2.16
N GLU A 29 -1.75 -35.03 1.75
CA GLU A 29 -0.85 -34.57 0.73
C GLU A 29 -1.63 -34.28 -0.56
N ASN A 30 -1.90 -33.01 -0.84
CA ASN A 30 -2.15 -32.54 -2.20
C ASN A 30 -1.15 -31.44 -2.53
N VAL A 31 0.14 -31.79 -2.45
CA VAL A 31 1.24 -31.02 -3.03
C VAL A 31 1.60 -31.65 -4.38
N SER A 32 0.72 -31.50 -5.37
CA SER A 32 0.99 -31.91 -6.75
C SER A 32 1.01 -30.70 -7.69
N CYS A 33 1.81 -29.68 -7.40
CA CYS A 33 2.17 -28.69 -8.42
C CYS A 33 3.45 -27.89 -8.11
N PHE A 34 4.54 -28.55 -7.68
CA PHE A 34 5.84 -27.89 -7.50
C PHE A 34 7.01 -28.80 -7.90
N LYS A 35 7.12 -29.10 -9.20
CA LYS A 35 8.36 -29.66 -9.78
C LYS A 35 8.69 -28.94 -11.08
N LYS A 36 9.41 -27.82 -10.98
CA LYS A 36 10.44 -27.36 -11.93
C LYS A 36 11.11 -26.09 -11.36
N ASN A 37 12.43 -26.01 -11.48
CA ASN A 37 13.37 -25.01 -10.94
C ASN A 37 13.93 -25.25 -9.52
N LYS A 38 14.45 -26.46 -9.26
CA LYS A 38 15.18 -26.80 -8.01
C LYS A 38 16.64 -26.30 -7.94
N SER A 39 17.31 -26.00 -9.06
CA SER A 39 18.78 -25.90 -9.08
C SER A 39 19.41 -24.53 -8.76
N LYS A 40 18.66 -23.55 -8.21
CA LYS A 40 19.24 -22.27 -7.73
C LYS A 40 18.87 -21.89 -6.29
N PHE A 41 18.13 -22.74 -5.57
CA PHE A 41 17.50 -22.41 -4.29
C PHE A 41 17.90 -23.30 -3.10
N GLU A 42 18.77 -24.30 -3.30
CA GLU A 42 19.05 -25.35 -2.28
C GLU A 42 20.03 -24.96 -1.16
N LYS A 43 20.47 -23.70 -1.04
CA LYS A 43 21.48 -23.32 -0.03
C LYS A 43 20.98 -22.72 1.29
N ASN A 44 19.67 -22.64 1.57
CA ASN A 44 19.18 -22.20 2.89
C ASN A 44 17.79 -22.79 3.24
N ILE A 45 17.72 -24.11 3.43
CA ILE A 45 16.48 -24.82 3.81
C ILE A 45 16.11 -24.56 5.27
N LYS A 46 17.11 -24.46 6.17
CA LYS A 46 16.90 -24.34 7.63
C LYS A 46 16.13 -23.07 8.03
N PHE A 47 16.43 -21.96 7.36
CA PHE A 47 15.81 -20.66 7.58
C PHE A 47 14.31 -20.61 7.21
N ARG A 48 13.87 -21.49 6.28
CA ARG A 48 12.49 -21.48 5.77
C ARG A 48 11.52 -22.08 6.76
N GLU A 49 11.83 -23.27 7.29
CA GLU A 49 10.99 -23.96 8.26
C GLU A 49 10.87 -23.16 9.56
N GLU A 50 11.97 -22.54 10.00
CA GLU A 50 11.98 -21.69 11.19
C GLU A 50 11.13 -20.43 11.07
N LEU A 51 10.89 -19.92 9.85
CA LEU A 51 10.03 -18.74 9.65
C LEU A 51 8.53 -19.07 9.72
N TYR A 52 8.13 -20.27 9.29
CA TYR A 52 6.71 -20.68 9.31
C TYR A 52 6.11 -20.66 10.71
N LYS A 53 6.90 -20.92 11.76
CA LYS A 53 6.43 -20.86 13.15
C LYS A 53 5.97 -19.45 13.51
N TYR A 54 6.62 -18.40 13.00
CA TYR A 54 6.28 -17.00 13.30
C TYR A 54 5.00 -16.51 12.64
N HIS A 55 4.33 -17.35 11.85
CA HIS A 55 2.96 -17.09 11.42
C HIS A 55 1.93 -17.44 12.49
N TYR A 56 2.32 -18.22 13.51
CA TYR A 56 1.43 -18.77 14.54
C TYR A 56 1.95 -18.57 15.97
N GLU A 57 3.26 -18.34 16.12
CA GLU A 57 3.94 -18.10 17.38
C GLU A 57 4.52 -16.69 17.39
N GLN A 58 4.34 -15.97 18.50
CA GLN A 58 4.89 -14.64 18.66
C GLN A 58 6.42 -14.69 18.75
N TYR A 59 7.08 -13.74 18.09
CA TYR A 59 8.47 -13.44 18.37
C TYR A 59 8.57 -12.80 19.76
N ILE A 60 9.41 -13.39 20.62
CA ILE A 60 9.67 -12.89 21.97
C ILE A 60 10.95 -12.05 21.92
N ASP A 61 10.77 -10.75 21.99
CA ASP A 61 11.86 -9.80 22.03
C ASP A 61 12.45 -9.66 23.44
N ASN A 62 13.74 -9.92 23.58
CA ASN A 62 14.48 -9.73 24.82
C ASN A 62 15.43 -8.54 24.69
N VAL A 63 14.98 -7.37 25.14
CA VAL A 63 15.65 -6.07 25.02
C VAL A 63 17.11 -6.11 25.51
N ASN A 64 17.36 -6.81 26.61
CA ASN A 64 18.67 -6.85 27.27
C ASN A 64 19.66 -7.80 26.61
N SER A 65 19.20 -8.68 25.72
CA SER A 65 20.03 -9.69 25.06
C SER A 65 20.05 -9.53 23.54
N ARG A 66 19.58 -8.40 23.01
CA ARG A 66 19.70 -8.14 21.58
C ARG A 66 21.17 -7.97 21.22
N PRO A 67 21.67 -8.64 20.17
CA PRO A 67 23.01 -8.39 19.70
C PRO A 67 23.13 -6.96 19.14
N ASP A 68 24.30 -6.36 19.33
CA ASP A 68 24.63 -5.06 18.79
C ASP A 68 25.18 -5.19 17.36
N LEU A 69 24.66 -4.38 16.45
CA LEU A 69 25.17 -4.16 15.11
C LEU A 69 26.00 -2.88 15.13
N TYR A 70 27.30 -3.03 14.90
CA TYR A 70 28.23 -1.92 14.84
C TYR A 70 28.42 -1.42 13.41
N LEU A 71 28.21 -0.13 13.21
CA LEU A 71 28.58 0.57 11.98
C LEU A 71 30.10 0.69 11.90
N LYS A 72 30.66 0.58 10.70
CA LYS A 72 32.08 0.87 10.45
C LYS A 72 32.34 2.36 10.63
N ASP A 73 33.54 2.74 11.06
CA ASP A 73 33.96 4.14 10.95
C ASP A 73 33.95 4.56 9.47
N SER A 74 33.39 5.73 9.16
CA SER A 74 33.48 6.28 7.81
C SER A 74 34.57 7.32 7.74
N GLU A 75 35.46 7.20 6.76
CA GLU A 75 36.48 8.20 6.41
C GLU A 75 35.84 9.58 6.10
N ASP A 76 34.60 9.58 5.59
CA ASP A 76 33.81 10.78 5.28
C ASP A 76 32.87 11.23 6.43
N ASN A 77 33.43 11.85 7.47
CA ASN A 77 32.67 12.66 8.45
C ASN A 77 31.35 12.03 8.97
N ASN A 78 31.36 10.73 9.33
CA ASN A 78 30.21 9.98 9.85
C ASN A 78 28.95 10.07 8.96
N ILE A 79 29.10 9.83 7.64
CA ILE A 79 28.02 10.00 6.66
C ILE A 79 26.81 9.10 6.94
N HIS A 80 27.02 7.87 7.38
CA HIS A 80 25.93 6.95 7.73
C HIS A 80 25.23 7.37 9.03
N ASP A 81 25.95 7.87 10.05
CA ASP A 81 25.32 8.41 11.27
C ASP A 81 24.40 9.57 10.94
N LYS A 82 24.88 10.51 10.11
CA LYS A 82 24.07 11.65 9.64
C LYS A 82 22.83 11.17 8.88
N ARG A 83 22.96 10.11 8.09
CA ARG A 83 21.87 9.50 7.33
C ARG A 83 20.81 8.90 8.27
N LEU A 84 21.23 8.14 9.29
CA LEU A 84 20.34 7.55 10.29
C LEU A 84 19.68 8.61 11.19
N LYS A 85 20.44 9.64 11.60
CA LYS A 85 19.93 10.82 12.35
C LYS A 85 18.89 11.62 11.56
N ARG A 86 18.93 11.55 10.22
CA ARG A 86 17.90 12.10 9.32
C ARG A 86 16.72 11.15 9.09
N ASN A 87 16.55 10.11 9.91
CA ASN A 87 15.45 9.15 9.83
C ASN A 87 15.39 8.34 8.52
N ILE A 88 16.54 8.14 7.85
CA ILE A 88 16.63 7.12 6.79
C ILE A 88 16.84 5.78 7.50
N PRO A 89 15.87 4.85 7.46
CA PRO A 89 15.84 3.72 8.38
C PRO A 89 16.73 2.55 7.94
N PHE A 90 17.60 2.72 6.94
CA PHE A 90 18.34 1.62 6.30
C PHE A 90 19.80 1.56 6.76
N VAL A 91 20.32 0.37 7.01
CA VAL A 91 21.75 0.11 7.16
C VAL A 91 22.15 -0.86 6.06
N TYR A 92 23.12 -0.46 5.24
CA TYR A 92 23.58 -1.26 4.11
C TYR A 92 24.64 -2.28 4.54
N SER A 93 24.71 -3.41 3.85
CA SER A 93 25.60 -4.52 4.21
C SER A 93 27.08 -4.13 4.28
N ASN A 94 27.50 -3.20 3.43
CA ASN A 94 28.87 -2.68 3.41
C ASN A 94 29.19 -1.72 4.57
N GLU A 95 28.18 -1.17 5.25
CA GLU A 95 28.32 -0.29 6.42
C GLU A 95 28.48 -1.06 7.73
N VAL A 96 28.19 -2.38 7.75
CA VAL A 96 28.21 -3.18 8.98
C VAL A 96 29.60 -3.76 9.26
N LYS A 97 30.14 -3.51 10.46
CA LYS A 97 31.47 -3.98 10.90
C LYS A 97 31.47 -5.45 11.30
N ASN A 98 30.51 -5.87 12.13
CA ASN A 98 30.44 -7.22 12.72
C ASN A 98 29.43 -8.14 12.00
N LEU A 99 29.29 -8.00 10.68
CA LEU A 99 28.26 -8.71 9.89
C LEU A 99 28.42 -10.24 9.96
N GLU A 100 29.65 -10.76 9.90
CA GLU A 100 29.91 -12.21 9.94
C GLU A 100 29.57 -12.85 11.28
N GLU A 101 29.69 -12.10 12.38
CA GLU A 101 29.28 -12.54 13.71
C GLU A 101 27.75 -12.65 13.79
N LEU A 102 27.05 -11.60 13.36
CA LEU A 102 25.59 -11.53 13.38
C LEU A 102 24.93 -12.56 12.45
N LYS A 103 25.61 -12.99 11.38
CA LYS A 103 25.13 -14.08 10.50
C LYS A 103 24.85 -15.39 11.22
N LYS A 104 25.44 -15.63 12.40
CA LYS A 104 25.20 -16.83 13.19
C LYS A 104 23.77 -16.91 13.73
N ASN A 105 23.10 -15.76 13.88
CA ASN A 105 21.71 -15.70 14.35
C ASN A 105 20.91 -14.65 13.54
N PRO A 106 20.47 -14.98 12.32
CA PRO A 106 19.82 -14.01 11.42
C PRO A 106 18.35 -13.71 11.78
N LEU A 107 17.72 -14.52 12.64
CA LEU A 107 16.32 -14.38 13.07
C LEU A 107 16.22 -13.66 14.42
N THR A 108 16.88 -12.50 14.52
CA THR A 108 16.88 -11.67 15.72
C THR A 108 16.73 -10.20 15.36
N LEU A 109 16.19 -9.43 16.31
CA LEU A 109 16.35 -7.98 16.32
C LEU A 109 17.78 -7.61 16.75
N VAL A 110 18.28 -6.50 16.24
CA VAL A 110 19.60 -5.94 16.59
C VAL A 110 19.44 -4.51 17.10
N ASN A 111 20.34 -4.09 17.99
CA ASN A 111 20.51 -2.67 18.30
C ASN A 111 21.58 -2.09 17.37
N VAL A 112 21.30 -0.98 16.70
CA VAL A 112 22.25 -0.35 15.78
C VAL A 112 23.05 0.71 16.53
N LYS A 113 24.38 0.59 16.50
CA LYS A 113 25.31 1.51 17.18
C LYS A 113 26.46 1.92 16.26
N ASN A 114 27.04 3.10 16.49
CA ASN A 114 28.36 3.42 15.93
C ASN A 114 29.48 2.91 16.86
N MET A 115 30.73 3.16 16.46
CA MET A 115 31.93 2.75 17.19
C MET A 115 32.11 3.46 18.55
N ASN A 116 31.39 4.56 18.79
CA ASN A 116 31.37 5.28 20.06
C ASN A 116 30.23 4.82 20.99
N ASP A 117 29.60 3.68 20.70
CA ASP A 117 28.42 3.15 21.38
C ASP A 117 27.19 4.09 21.34
N GLU A 118 27.16 5.08 20.44
CA GLU A 118 25.96 5.88 20.21
C GLU A 118 24.90 5.00 19.52
N SER A 119 23.72 4.90 20.14
CA SER A 119 22.61 4.07 19.65
C SER A 119 21.70 4.83 18.68
N PHE A 120 21.40 4.20 17.54
CA PHE A 120 20.39 4.66 16.57
C PHE A 120 19.03 3.97 16.73
N GLY A 121 18.96 2.97 17.60
CA GLY A 121 17.73 2.27 17.96
C GLY A 121 17.74 0.78 17.62
N VAL A 122 16.56 0.20 17.59
CA VAL A 122 16.34 -1.22 17.28
C VAL A 122 15.95 -1.39 15.82
N ALA A 123 16.54 -2.39 15.19
CA ALA A 123 16.31 -2.72 13.80
C ALA A 123 15.94 -4.20 13.62
N THR A 124 15.14 -4.45 12.59
CA THR A 124 15.09 -5.78 11.99
C THR A 124 16.35 -6.03 11.19
N PHE A 125 16.82 -7.28 11.15
CA PHE A 125 18.11 -7.62 10.57
C PHE A 125 17.97 -8.76 9.55
N ASN A 126 18.67 -8.64 8.42
CA ASN A 126 18.83 -9.67 7.40
C ASN A 126 20.24 -9.60 6.80
N PRO A 127 21.17 -10.48 7.20
CA PRO A 127 22.56 -10.41 6.74
C PRO A 127 22.74 -10.79 5.25
N TYR A 128 21.69 -11.28 4.59
CA TYR A 128 21.73 -11.74 3.20
C TYR A 128 21.12 -10.73 2.22
N SER A 129 20.68 -9.58 2.72
CA SER A 129 20.13 -8.47 1.94
C SER A 129 21.12 -7.31 1.86
N LEU A 130 21.08 -6.56 0.75
CA LEU A 130 21.87 -5.34 0.58
C LEU A 130 21.54 -4.31 1.67
N ILE A 131 20.25 -4.21 2.05
CA ILE A 131 19.83 -3.48 3.24
C ILE A 131 19.79 -4.48 4.38
N SER A 132 20.89 -4.56 5.12
CA SER A 132 21.08 -5.57 6.15
C SER A 132 20.32 -5.26 7.44
N ALA A 133 20.06 -4.00 7.77
CA ALA A 133 19.20 -3.67 8.89
C ALA A 133 18.21 -2.56 8.55
N ARG A 134 17.03 -2.62 9.17
CA ARG A 134 15.96 -1.63 9.04
C ARG A 134 15.48 -1.20 10.40
N ILE A 135 15.76 0.06 10.77
CA ILE A 135 15.36 0.64 12.04
C ILE A 135 13.83 0.73 12.10
N ILE A 136 13.25 0.16 13.16
CA ILE A 136 11.80 0.13 13.41
C ILE A 136 11.41 1.02 14.60
N ASN A 137 12.35 1.29 15.51
CA ASN A 137 12.20 2.23 16.61
C ASN A 137 13.57 2.83 16.98
N GLN A 138 13.63 4.13 17.25
CA GLN A 138 14.86 4.84 17.62
C GLN A 138 15.28 4.60 19.08
N ASN A 139 14.33 4.20 19.93
CA ASN A 139 14.63 3.82 21.29
C ASN A 139 15.02 2.33 21.34
N SER A 140 16.31 2.05 21.56
CA SER A 140 16.85 0.70 21.68
C SER A 140 16.34 -0.05 22.91
N MET A 141 15.86 0.64 23.94
CA MET A 141 15.26 0.00 25.12
C MET A 141 13.78 -0.36 24.91
N PHE A 142 13.18 0.05 23.78
CA PHE A 142 11.76 -0.22 23.52
C PHE A 142 11.55 -1.66 23.06
N SER A 143 10.68 -2.42 23.74
CA SER A 143 10.35 -3.79 23.34
C SER A 143 9.46 -3.84 22.11
N ILE A 144 9.82 -4.68 21.15
CA ILE A 144 9.07 -4.93 19.92
C ILE A 144 8.16 -6.13 20.14
N ASN A 145 6.94 -5.86 20.58
CA ASN A 145 5.92 -6.86 20.89
C ASN A 145 4.57 -6.48 20.25
N ILE A 146 3.47 -7.14 20.65
CA ILE A 146 2.14 -6.82 20.13
C ILE A 146 1.74 -5.35 20.38
N ASN A 147 2.04 -4.80 21.56
CA ASN A 147 1.69 -3.42 21.92
C ASN A 147 2.43 -2.40 21.04
N PHE A 148 3.66 -2.70 20.63
CA PHE A 148 4.38 -1.88 19.65
C PHE A 148 3.58 -1.73 18.34
N PHE A 149 3.06 -2.83 17.80
CA PHE A 149 2.27 -2.80 16.58
C PHE A 149 0.88 -2.20 16.77
N ILE A 150 0.26 -2.42 17.93
CA ILE A 150 -0.99 -1.76 18.32
C ILE A 150 -0.83 -0.24 18.25
N GLU A 151 0.21 0.31 18.87
CA GLU A 151 0.44 1.77 18.87
C GLU A 151 0.78 2.30 17.48
N LYS A 152 1.52 1.54 16.66
CA LYS A 152 1.77 1.93 15.26
C LYS A 152 0.49 1.95 14.43
N ILE A 153 -0.38 0.96 14.60
CA ILE A 153 -1.68 0.91 13.91
C ILE A 153 -2.57 2.06 14.37
N LYS A 154 -2.64 2.36 15.67
CA LYS A 154 -3.40 3.52 16.19
C LYS A 154 -2.90 4.84 15.61
N ASN A 155 -1.59 5.06 15.58
CA ASN A 155 -0.98 6.26 15.00
C ASN A 155 -1.32 6.40 13.52
N SER A 156 -1.29 5.30 12.78
CA SER A 156 -1.72 5.31 11.39
C SER A 156 -3.23 5.61 11.26
N LEU A 157 -4.08 4.98 12.06
CA LEU A 157 -5.53 5.21 12.05
C LEU A 157 -5.88 6.67 12.32
N LEU A 158 -5.16 7.35 13.20
CA LEU A 158 -5.33 8.79 13.44
C LEU A 158 -5.19 9.60 12.14
N TRP A 159 -4.16 9.30 11.35
CA TRP A 159 -3.96 9.94 10.04
C TRP A 159 -5.08 9.58 9.06
N ARG A 160 -5.44 8.29 8.96
CA ARG A 160 -6.47 7.81 8.02
C ARG A 160 -7.86 8.37 8.37
N ASN A 161 -8.13 8.57 9.65
CA ASN A 161 -9.36 9.22 10.10
C ASN A 161 -9.38 10.71 9.73
N LYS A 162 -8.25 11.42 9.89
CA LYS A 162 -8.16 12.84 9.52
C LYS A 162 -8.44 13.06 8.03
N ILE A 163 -7.85 12.25 7.16
CA ILE A 163 -8.08 12.35 5.71
C ILE A 163 -9.53 11.99 5.34
N SER A 164 -10.13 10.99 6.01
CA SER A 164 -11.52 10.59 5.74
C SER A 164 -12.54 11.65 6.17
N LYS A 165 -12.31 12.38 7.28
CA LYS A 165 -13.21 13.45 7.73
C LYS A 165 -13.21 14.64 6.78
N ASN A 166 -12.02 15.05 6.33
CA ASN A 166 -11.90 16.11 5.33
C ASN A 166 -12.62 15.76 4.03
N GLU A 167 -12.66 14.48 3.64
CA GLU A 167 -13.43 14.02 2.49
C GLU A 167 -14.94 14.16 2.71
N THR A 168 -15.48 13.76 3.87
CA THR A 168 -16.91 13.91 4.19
C THR A 168 -17.34 15.37 4.26
N ASP A 169 -16.52 16.24 4.85
CA ASP A 169 -16.85 17.67 4.99
C ASP A 169 -16.80 18.40 3.63
N ASN A 170 -15.88 18.00 2.75
CA ASN A 170 -15.84 18.48 1.35
C ASN A 170 -17.04 18.01 0.53
N ILE A 171 -17.55 16.80 0.80
CA ILE A 171 -18.78 16.31 0.16
C ILE A 171 -19.99 17.09 0.66
N ILE A 172 -20.13 17.32 1.97
CA ILE A 172 -21.26 18.05 2.56
C ILE A 172 -21.29 19.52 2.09
N SER A 173 -20.13 20.18 2.03
CA SER A 173 -20.02 21.55 1.54
C SER A 173 -20.30 21.66 0.03
N SER A 174 -19.88 20.68 -0.79
CA SER A 174 -20.22 20.64 -2.22
C SER A 174 -21.69 20.30 -2.49
N THR A 175 -22.37 19.54 -1.61
CA THR A 175 -23.82 19.35 -1.68
C THR A 175 -24.61 20.58 -1.21
N ASN A 176 -24.11 21.33 -0.23
CA ASN A 176 -24.79 22.52 0.29
C ASN A 176 -24.70 23.75 -0.63
N HIS A 177 -23.72 23.82 -1.53
CA HIS A 177 -23.69 24.86 -2.57
C HIS A 177 -24.77 24.70 -3.65
N ASN A 178 -25.52 23.59 -3.67
CA ASN A 178 -26.66 23.37 -4.57
C ASN A 178 -28.03 23.50 -3.89
N VAL A 179 -28.09 23.92 -2.61
CA VAL A 179 -29.35 24.20 -1.92
C VAL A 179 -29.25 25.56 -1.23
N MET A 180 -29.33 26.61 -2.03
CA MET A 180 -29.74 27.92 -1.54
C MET A 180 -31.16 28.14 -2.02
N LEU A 181 -32.14 27.85 -1.16
CA LEU A 181 -33.47 28.49 -1.11
C LEU A 181 -34.27 27.92 0.07
N ASN A 182 -34.60 28.82 1.00
CA ASN A 182 -35.65 28.76 2.01
C ASN A 182 -35.62 27.60 3.03
N THR A 183 -35.33 27.93 4.29
CA THR A 183 -36.39 28.08 5.31
C THR A 183 -35.79 28.63 6.61
N ASN A 184 -36.41 29.69 7.14
CA ASN A 184 -36.19 30.17 8.49
C ASN A 184 -36.77 29.15 9.48
N SER A 185 -35.96 28.65 10.41
CA SER A 185 -36.49 28.19 11.69
C SER A 185 -35.45 28.39 12.81
N THR A 186 -35.93 29.05 13.83
CA THR A 186 -35.32 29.43 15.11
C THR A 186 -34.75 28.23 15.87
N ILE A 187 -33.46 28.31 16.25
CA ILE A 187 -32.86 27.42 17.25
C ILE A 187 -32.73 28.20 18.55
N SER A 188 -33.48 27.76 19.55
CA SER A 188 -33.44 28.20 20.94
C SER A 188 -32.17 27.71 21.63
N THR A 189 -31.50 28.63 22.30
CA THR A 189 -30.39 28.41 23.22
C THR A 189 -30.86 27.73 24.51
N ALA A 190 -30.25 26.62 24.89
CA ALA A 190 -30.25 26.13 26.26
C ALA A 190 -28.84 25.59 26.59
N SER A 191 -28.15 26.38 27.40
CA SER A 191 -26.97 26.03 28.17
C SER A 191 -27.33 25.00 29.24
N ASP A 192 -26.49 23.98 29.42
CA ASP A 192 -26.29 23.36 30.73
C ASP A 192 -24.85 22.83 30.82
N ASP A 193 -24.05 23.59 31.57
CA ASP A 193 -22.79 23.17 32.14
C ASP A 193 -23.04 22.03 33.13
N ASN A 194 -22.31 20.94 33.02
CA ASN A 194 -21.95 20.15 34.19
C ASN A 194 -20.60 19.46 34.01
N ASN A 195 -19.67 19.92 34.85
CA ASN A 195 -18.35 19.39 35.08
C ASN A 195 -18.36 17.89 35.38
N ASN A 196 -17.65 17.11 34.56
CA ASN A 196 -17.02 15.87 34.99
C ASN A 196 -15.64 15.79 34.36
N ALA A 197 -14.64 16.17 35.15
CA ALA A 197 -13.24 15.85 34.91
C ALA A 197 -13.05 14.33 35.05
N ASN A 198 -13.32 13.60 33.98
CA ASN A 198 -12.94 12.20 33.84
C ASN A 198 -11.76 12.11 32.88
N GLU A 199 -10.75 11.36 33.32
CA GLU A 199 -9.51 11.00 32.65
C GLU A 199 -9.67 10.85 31.12
N ASN A 200 -9.03 11.72 30.35
CA ASN A 200 -8.89 11.58 28.89
C ASN A 200 -8.02 10.36 28.57
N ILE A 201 -8.61 9.17 28.60
CA ILE A 201 -8.09 8.04 27.82
C ILE A 201 -8.14 8.52 26.38
N HIS A 202 -6.98 8.75 25.75
CA HIS A 202 -6.89 9.15 24.35
C HIS A 202 -7.68 8.16 23.47
N GLU A 203 -8.94 8.47 23.18
CA GLU A 203 -9.76 7.69 22.26
C GLU A 203 -9.15 7.82 20.87
N TYR A 204 -8.57 6.73 20.38
CA TYR A 204 -8.13 6.64 19.00
C TYR A 204 -9.35 6.30 18.13
N PRO A 205 -9.55 6.99 17.01
CA PRO A 205 -10.70 6.78 16.15
C PRO A 205 -10.54 5.46 15.41
N ILE A 206 -11.39 4.49 15.73
CA ILE A 206 -11.55 3.29 14.90
C ILE A 206 -12.48 3.67 13.76
N LEU A 207 -11.96 3.70 12.53
CA LEU A 207 -12.79 3.87 11.35
C LEU A 207 -13.75 2.69 11.20
N ASN A 208 -15.03 2.98 10.94
CA ASN A 208 -16.07 1.98 10.73
C ASN A 208 -15.68 0.98 9.64
N SER A 209 -16.20 -0.25 9.76
CA SER A 209 -16.12 -1.31 8.75
C SER A 209 -17.00 -0.97 7.55
N SER A 210 -16.54 -0.01 6.76
CA SER A 210 -17.10 0.39 5.46
C SER A 210 -16.08 1.17 4.64
N TYR A 211 -15.03 1.66 5.29
CA TYR A 211 -13.92 2.37 4.67
C TYR A 211 -12.85 1.39 4.20
N CYS A 212 -12.36 1.62 2.98
CA CYS A 212 -11.24 0.90 2.39
C CYS A 212 -10.08 1.87 2.17
N TYR A 213 -8.89 1.51 2.63
CA TYR A 213 -7.73 2.40 2.60
C TYR A 213 -6.42 1.63 2.84
N ARG A 214 -5.30 2.25 2.46
CA ARG A 214 -3.99 1.81 2.96
C ARG A 214 -3.82 2.19 4.41
N LEU A 215 -3.73 1.19 5.28
CA LEU A 215 -3.50 1.38 6.71
C LEU A 215 -2.00 1.56 7.00
N ILE A 216 -1.12 0.66 6.58
CA ILE A 216 0.32 0.84 6.78
C ILE A 216 1.00 0.88 5.41
N ASN A 217 1.84 1.90 5.19
CA ASN A 217 2.63 2.11 3.97
C ASN A 217 4.14 2.14 4.28
N SER A 218 4.66 1.01 4.77
CA SER A 218 6.10 0.76 4.92
C SER A 218 6.83 1.86 5.73
N GLU A 219 7.92 2.41 5.21
CA GLU A 219 8.71 3.48 5.83
C GLU A 219 7.90 4.77 6.04
N GLY A 220 6.84 4.97 5.25
CA GLY A 220 5.93 6.11 5.41
C GLY A 220 5.16 6.10 6.73
N ASP A 221 4.96 4.91 7.31
CA ASP A 221 4.35 4.70 8.63
C ASP A 221 5.37 4.15 9.65
N ASN A 222 6.67 4.31 9.37
CA ASN A 222 7.77 3.90 10.23
C ASN A 222 7.77 2.40 10.59
N ILE A 223 7.39 1.54 9.64
CA ILE A 223 7.58 0.08 9.71
C ILE A 223 8.12 -0.41 8.34
N PRO A 224 9.44 -0.28 8.09
CA PRO A 224 10.05 -0.63 6.81
C PRO A 224 9.74 -2.06 6.34
N GLY A 225 9.07 -2.17 5.20
CA GLY A 225 8.70 -3.43 4.57
C GLY A 225 7.32 -3.98 4.94
N LEU A 226 6.53 -3.29 5.79
CA LEU A 226 5.17 -3.72 6.11
C LEU A 226 4.16 -2.92 5.29
N ILE A 227 3.26 -3.60 4.58
CA ILE A 227 2.10 -2.99 3.95
C ILE A 227 0.85 -3.65 4.52
N ILE A 228 -0.12 -2.84 4.94
CA ILE A 228 -1.43 -3.31 5.39
C ILE A 228 -2.50 -2.50 4.66
N ASP A 229 -3.35 -3.18 3.92
CA ASP A 229 -4.53 -2.59 3.28
C ASP A 229 -5.81 -3.15 3.90
N ARG A 230 -6.74 -2.25 4.20
CA ARG A 230 -8.07 -2.60 4.72
C ARG A 230 -9.10 -2.55 3.60
N TYR A 231 -9.83 -3.64 3.46
CA TYR A 231 -10.98 -3.81 2.59
C TYR A 231 -12.19 -4.09 3.46
N ASP A 232 -12.75 -3.02 4.02
CA ASP A 232 -13.89 -3.11 4.93
C ASP A 232 -13.59 -4.05 6.13
N GLU A 233 -14.18 -5.25 6.16
CA GLU A 233 -14.03 -6.27 7.19
C GLU A 233 -12.83 -7.21 6.96
N TYR A 234 -12.12 -7.05 5.84
CA TYR A 234 -11.00 -7.91 5.44
C TYR A 234 -9.68 -7.12 5.40
N ILE A 235 -8.58 -7.80 5.72
CA ILE A 235 -7.25 -7.19 5.73
C ILE A 235 -6.32 -7.95 4.80
N SER A 236 -5.61 -7.23 3.93
CA SER A 236 -4.48 -7.75 3.18
C SER A 236 -3.18 -7.25 3.79
N VAL A 237 -2.29 -8.17 4.15
CA VAL A 237 -0.96 -7.85 4.70
C VAL A 237 0.11 -8.31 3.74
N GLN A 238 1.12 -7.48 3.52
CA GLN A 238 2.31 -7.84 2.76
C GLN A 238 3.55 -7.53 3.59
N HIS A 239 4.36 -8.58 3.81
CA HIS A 239 5.65 -8.51 4.46
C HIS A 239 6.69 -8.53 3.35
N LEU A 240 7.40 -7.43 3.13
CA LEU A 240 8.44 -7.34 2.10
C LEU A 240 9.82 -7.71 2.62
N THR A 241 10.02 -7.66 3.94
CA THR A 241 11.31 -7.84 4.59
C THR A 241 11.29 -9.02 5.55
N LEU A 242 12.47 -9.60 5.78
CA LEU A 242 12.61 -10.74 6.68
C LEU A 242 12.08 -10.42 8.08
N GLY A 243 12.44 -9.24 8.59
CA GLY A 243 12.00 -8.78 9.89
C GLY A 243 10.48 -8.73 10.04
N CYS A 244 9.78 -8.26 9.01
CA CYS A 244 8.32 -8.24 9.03
C CYS A 244 7.73 -9.66 9.05
N GLU A 245 8.32 -10.61 8.33
CA GLU A 245 7.86 -12.00 8.35
C GLU A 245 8.15 -12.71 9.68
N MET A 246 9.30 -12.44 10.28
CA MET A 246 9.64 -12.90 11.64
C MET A 246 8.67 -12.34 12.70
N LEU A 247 8.13 -11.13 12.49
CA LEU A 247 7.18 -10.48 13.40
C LEU A 247 5.71 -10.71 12.99
N ALA A 248 5.43 -11.60 12.04
CA ALA A 248 4.11 -11.75 11.42
C ALA A 248 3.00 -12.07 12.43
N CYS A 249 3.24 -12.96 13.41
CA CYS A 249 2.27 -13.27 14.46
C CYS A 249 1.97 -12.06 15.33
N ASN A 250 2.99 -11.30 15.76
CA ASN A 250 2.80 -10.09 16.56
C ASN A 250 1.99 -9.02 15.80
N ILE A 251 2.27 -8.85 14.50
CA ILE A 251 1.51 -7.96 13.61
C ILE A 251 0.07 -8.43 13.48
N ASN A 252 -0.14 -9.72 13.21
CA ASN A 252 -1.45 -10.33 13.03
C ASN A 252 -2.31 -10.21 14.29
N ASP A 253 -1.75 -10.49 15.46
CA ASP A 253 -2.48 -10.39 16.72
C ASP A 253 -2.88 -8.94 17.02
N ALA A 254 -2.01 -7.96 16.74
CA ALA A 254 -2.33 -6.54 16.86
C ALA A 254 -3.48 -6.11 15.92
N ILE A 255 -3.49 -6.63 14.68
CA ILE A 255 -4.59 -6.40 13.73
C ILE A 255 -5.90 -7.01 14.25
N ILE A 256 -5.86 -8.25 14.74
CA ILE A 256 -7.05 -8.94 15.27
C ILE A 256 -7.62 -8.21 16.47
N GLU A 257 -6.77 -7.81 17.42
CA GLU A 257 -7.16 -7.12 18.63
C GLU A 257 -7.84 -5.77 18.33
N LEU A 258 -7.24 -4.97 17.45
CA LEU A 258 -7.72 -3.62 17.15
C LEU A 258 -8.86 -3.56 16.14
N LEU A 259 -8.74 -4.29 15.03
CA LEU A 259 -9.63 -4.13 13.88
C LEU A 259 -10.73 -5.19 13.81
N LYS A 260 -10.59 -6.29 14.56
CA LYS A 260 -11.55 -7.41 14.61
C LYS A 260 -12.03 -7.86 13.21
N PRO A 261 -11.13 -8.12 12.25
CA PRO A 261 -11.52 -8.45 10.88
C PRO A 261 -12.23 -9.80 10.79
N LYS A 262 -12.98 -10.04 9.72
CA LYS A 262 -13.54 -11.36 9.38
C LYS A 262 -12.53 -12.29 8.70
N GLY A 263 -11.49 -11.72 8.09
CA GLY A 263 -10.40 -12.49 7.49
C GLY A 263 -9.15 -11.67 7.22
N ILE A 264 -8.00 -12.33 7.29
CA ILE A 264 -6.68 -11.75 6.99
C ILE A 264 -5.99 -12.63 5.94
N ILE A 265 -5.53 -12.01 4.86
CA ILE A 265 -4.73 -12.65 3.81
C ILE A 265 -3.33 -12.06 3.75
N PHE A 266 -2.32 -12.93 3.69
CA PHE A 266 -0.97 -12.55 3.33
C PHE A 266 -0.84 -12.53 1.82
N ARG A 267 -0.52 -11.35 1.28
CA ARG A 267 -0.21 -11.08 -0.13
C ARG A 267 1.30 -10.94 -0.30
N ASN A 268 2.01 -11.99 0.09
CA ASN A 268 3.46 -12.10 0.02
C ASN A 268 3.93 -12.53 -1.38
N ASP A 269 3.21 -12.13 -2.44
CA ASP A 269 3.50 -12.46 -3.83
C ASP A 269 4.31 -11.38 -4.59
N ASN A 270 4.76 -10.35 -3.89
CA ASN A 270 5.64 -9.33 -4.45
C ASN A 270 7.06 -9.87 -4.66
N LYS A 271 7.60 -9.68 -5.87
CA LYS A 271 8.94 -10.16 -6.28
C LYS A 271 10.09 -9.50 -5.50
N GLU A 272 9.88 -8.34 -4.88
CA GLU A 272 10.90 -7.70 -4.04
C GLU A 272 11.32 -8.55 -2.83
N ARG A 273 10.45 -9.46 -2.36
CA ARG A 273 10.77 -10.46 -1.32
C ARG A 273 11.96 -11.36 -1.68
N LEU A 274 12.25 -11.54 -2.97
CA LEU A 274 13.42 -12.31 -3.41
C LEU A 274 14.74 -11.59 -3.08
N ASN A 275 14.74 -10.26 -2.96
CA ASN A 275 15.91 -9.50 -2.51
C ASN A 275 16.25 -9.82 -1.04
N GLU A 276 15.24 -10.22 -0.27
CA GLU A 276 15.33 -10.60 1.15
C GLU A 276 15.50 -12.11 1.35
N LYS A 277 15.64 -12.88 0.25
CA LYS A 277 15.73 -14.35 0.23
C LYS A 277 14.47 -15.06 0.76
N LEU A 278 13.32 -14.39 0.67
CA LEU A 278 12.04 -14.92 1.16
C LEU A 278 11.25 -15.60 0.04
N GLU A 279 10.38 -16.52 0.43
CA GLU A 279 9.46 -17.20 -0.49
C GLU A 279 8.32 -16.26 -0.93
N ILE A 280 7.80 -16.49 -2.13
CA ILE A 280 6.65 -15.80 -2.68
C ILE A 280 5.43 -16.69 -2.48
N TYR A 281 4.43 -16.22 -1.74
CA TYR A 281 3.21 -16.99 -1.48
C TYR A 281 1.99 -16.10 -1.20
N LYS A 282 0.82 -16.72 -1.27
CA LYS A 282 -0.46 -16.13 -0.83
C LYS A 282 -1.09 -17.08 0.17
N LYS A 283 -1.60 -16.56 1.28
CA LYS A 283 -2.16 -17.42 2.33
C LYS A 283 -3.19 -16.69 3.17
N VAL A 284 -4.37 -17.28 3.37
CA VAL A 284 -5.31 -16.83 4.39
C VAL A 284 -4.81 -17.30 5.75
N ILE A 285 -4.53 -16.36 6.66
CA ILE A 285 -3.93 -16.66 7.98
C ILE A 285 -4.96 -16.64 9.11
N TYR A 286 -6.04 -15.88 8.94
CA TYR A 286 -7.08 -15.73 9.94
C TYR A 286 -8.45 -15.65 9.27
N GLY A 287 -9.46 -16.26 9.92
CA GLY A 287 -10.84 -16.23 9.47
C GLY A 287 -11.06 -16.86 8.09
N LYS A 288 -12.01 -16.31 7.33
CA LYS A 288 -12.30 -16.72 5.94
C LYS A 288 -12.34 -15.48 5.07
N VAL A 289 -11.61 -15.51 3.95
CA VAL A 289 -11.67 -14.47 2.93
C VAL A 289 -12.50 -15.00 1.77
N PRO A 290 -13.59 -14.34 1.37
CA PRO A 290 -14.41 -14.78 0.24
C PRO A 290 -13.65 -14.59 -1.08
N ASP A 291 -14.08 -15.33 -2.11
CA ASP A 291 -13.49 -15.21 -3.46
C ASP A 291 -13.54 -13.78 -4.01
N LYS A 292 -14.54 -13.01 -3.58
CA LYS A 292 -14.75 -11.62 -3.98
C LYS A 292 -15.11 -10.79 -2.76
N VAL A 293 -14.39 -9.69 -2.60
CA VAL A 293 -14.67 -8.66 -1.60
C VAL A 293 -15.25 -7.44 -2.30
N THR A 294 -16.31 -6.89 -1.74
CA THR A 294 -16.83 -5.59 -2.16
C THR A 294 -16.04 -4.50 -1.45
N MET A 295 -15.60 -3.51 -2.21
CA MET A 295 -14.91 -2.33 -1.69
C MET A 295 -15.62 -1.07 -2.18
N ILE A 296 -15.66 -0.04 -1.34
CA ILE A 296 -16.23 1.26 -1.67
C ILE A 296 -15.11 2.29 -1.69
N GLU A 297 -14.99 3.02 -2.79
CA GLU A 297 -14.07 4.15 -2.94
C GLU A 297 -14.77 5.28 -3.72
N ASN A 298 -14.68 6.52 -3.24
CA ASN A 298 -15.29 7.69 -3.89
C ASN A 298 -16.80 7.46 -4.21
N ASN A 299 -17.53 6.86 -3.26
CA ASN A 299 -18.94 6.47 -3.43
C ASN A 299 -19.22 5.49 -4.59
N CYS A 300 -18.20 4.81 -5.11
CA CYS A 300 -18.31 3.76 -6.11
C CYS A 300 -17.97 2.39 -5.50
N SER A 301 -18.75 1.36 -5.83
CA SER A 301 -18.56 0.00 -5.31
C SER A 301 -17.86 -0.89 -6.33
N PHE A 302 -16.84 -1.64 -5.91
CA PHE A 302 -16.05 -2.52 -6.78
C PHE A 302 -15.98 -3.93 -6.21
N PHE A 303 -16.00 -4.92 -7.09
CA PHE A 303 -15.65 -6.29 -6.73
C PHE A 303 -14.16 -6.53 -6.96
N ILE A 304 -13.48 -7.01 -5.91
CA ILE A 304 -12.05 -7.32 -5.93
C ILE A 304 -11.84 -8.79 -5.58
N ASP A 305 -10.99 -9.47 -6.34
CA ASP A 305 -10.46 -10.78 -5.97
C ASP A 305 -9.18 -10.57 -5.16
N LEU A 306 -9.29 -10.60 -3.83
CA LEU A 306 -8.14 -10.34 -2.96
C LEU A 306 -6.99 -11.33 -3.14
N ILE A 307 -7.19 -12.49 -3.79
CA ILE A 307 -6.13 -13.46 -4.04
C ILE A 307 -5.42 -13.14 -5.35
N ASN A 308 -6.17 -12.94 -6.44
CA ASN A 308 -5.58 -12.87 -7.78
C ASN A 308 -5.32 -11.46 -8.29
N SER A 309 -5.99 -10.45 -7.73
CA SER A 309 -5.76 -9.06 -8.08
C SER A 309 -4.32 -8.61 -7.83
N PRO A 310 -3.77 -7.69 -8.65
CA PRO A 310 -2.39 -7.23 -8.50
C PRO A 310 -2.13 -6.55 -7.16
N ASN A 311 -0.84 -6.47 -6.79
CA ASN A 311 -0.37 -5.93 -5.51
C ASN A 311 -1.07 -6.62 -4.32
N THR A 312 -1.81 -5.87 -3.51
CA THR A 312 -2.57 -6.31 -2.35
C THR A 312 -4.08 -6.32 -2.63
N GLY A 313 -4.50 -6.15 -3.89
CA GLY A 313 -5.90 -6.16 -4.34
C GLY A 313 -6.34 -4.88 -5.06
N TRP A 314 -5.89 -3.71 -4.61
CA TRP A 314 -6.31 -2.41 -5.11
C TRP A 314 -5.18 -1.39 -5.02
N PHE A 315 -5.20 -0.43 -5.94
CA PHE A 315 -4.23 0.66 -5.99
C PHE A 315 -4.76 1.88 -5.25
N PHE A 316 -4.69 1.85 -3.92
CA PHE A 316 -5.14 2.95 -3.04
C PHE A 316 -4.40 4.27 -3.29
N ASN A 317 -3.14 4.21 -3.71
CA ASN A 317 -2.34 5.38 -4.07
C ASN A 317 -2.96 6.26 -5.16
N ARG A 318 -3.95 5.77 -5.92
CA ARG A 318 -4.62 6.50 -7.00
C ARG A 318 -5.99 7.08 -6.62
N LYS A 319 -6.47 6.86 -5.38
CA LYS A 319 -7.81 7.26 -4.92
C LYS A 319 -8.15 8.72 -5.28
N ASN A 320 -7.27 9.66 -4.93
CA ASN A 320 -7.50 11.08 -5.16
C ASN A 320 -7.45 11.43 -6.65
N LEU A 321 -6.56 10.78 -7.41
CA LEU A 321 -6.46 10.98 -8.85
C LEU A 321 -7.72 10.49 -9.58
N ARG A 322 -8.27 9.34 -9.19
CA ARG A 322 -9.55 8.82 -9.70
C ARG A 322 -10.69 9.81 -9.46
N ASN A 323 -10.77 10.39 -8.27
CA ASN A 323 -11.76 11.44 -7.99
C ASN A 323 -11.48 12.73 -8.80
N TYR A 324 -10.21 13.13 -8.89
CA TYR A 324 -9.83 14.37 -9.57
C TYR A 324 -10.19 14.36 -11.06
N ILE A 325 -9.88 13.28 -11.79
CA ILE A 325 -10.19 13.19 -13.23
C ILE A 325 -11.70 13.21 -13.51
N CYS A 326 -12.54 12.81 -12.55
CA CYS A 326 -14.00 12.87 -12.68
C CYS A 326 -14.50 14.31 -12.90
N HIS A 327 -13.83 15.32 -12.34
CA HIS A 327 -14.20 16.73 -12.49
C HIS A 327 -14.14 17.20 -13.95
N TYR A 328 -13.30 16.57 -14.77
CA TYR A 328 -13.17 16.88 -16.20
C TYR A 328 -14.10 16.05 -17.09
N SER A 329 -14.76 15.02 -16.53
CA SER A 329 -15.41 13.97 -17.30
C SER A 329 -16.84 14.31 -17.73
N TYR A 330 -17.44 15.42 -17.27
CA TYR A 330 -18.83 15.74 -17.57
C TYR A 330 -19.14 15.82 -19.07
N GLN A 331 -20.09 15.00 -19.53
CA GLN A 331 -20.49 14.89 -20.93
C GLN A 331 -19.34 14.57 -21.90
N LYS A 332 -18.25 13.98 -21.40
CA LYS A 332 -17.07 13.60 -22.19
C LYS A 332 -17.09 12.13 -22.61
N ASN A 333 -16.45 11.84 -23.74
CA ASN A 333 -16.08 10.48 -24.12
C ASN A 333 -14.73 10.13 -23.48
N VAL A 334 -14.71 9.09 -22.64
CA VAL A 334 -13.53 8.70 -21.86
C VAL A 334 -13.02 7.34 -22.31
N LEU A 335 -11.71 7.22 -22.53
CA LEU A 335 -11.02 5.95 -22.74
C LEU A 335 -10.14 5.63 -21.53
N ASP A 336 -10.43 4.53 -20.84
CA ASP A 336 -9.66 3.99 -19.72
C ASP A 336 -8.84 2.79 -20.21
N LEU A 337 -7.53 2.97 -20.41
CA LEU A 337 -6.62 1.91 -20.82
C LEU A 337 -5.91 1.30 -19.61
N PHE A 338 -5.70 -0.02 -19.66
CA PHE A 338 -5.23 -0.81 -18.51
C PHE A 338 -6.20 -0.68 -17.33
N SER A 339 -7.50 -0.69 -17.67
CA SER A 339 -8.59 -0.28 -16.77
C SER A 339 -8.75 -1.15 -15.52
N TYR A 340 -8.10 -2.33 -15.47
CA TYR A 340 -8.23 -3.30 -14.40
C TYR A 340 -9.70 -3.67 -14.20
N VAL A 341 -10.31 -3.43 -13.03
CA VAL A 341 -11.74 -3.65 -12.79
C VAL A 341 -12.61 -2.43 -13.14
N GLY A 342 -12.16 -1.60 -14.09
CA GLY A 342 -12.82 -0.33 -14.47
C GLY A 342 -12.61 0.77 -13.45
N SER A 343 -11.44 0.82 -12.80
CA SER A 343 -11.23 1.64 -11.60
C SER A 343 -11.39 3.14 -11.86
N PHE A 344 -10.96 3.65 -13.01
CA PHE A 344 -11.19 5.03 -13.43
C PHE A 344 -12.53 5.16 -14.15
N GLY A 345 -12.77 4.32 -15.16
CA GLY A 345 -13.92 4.45 -16.05
C GLY A 345 -15.28 4.42 -15.35
N ILE A 346 -15.46 3.56 -14.34
CA ILE A 346 -16.70 3.50 -13.55
C ILE A 346 -16.91 4.79 -12.76
N GLN A 347 -15.85 5.38 -12.19
CA GLN A 347 -15.95 6.64 -11.45
C GLN A 347 -16.23 7.81 -12.39
N CYS A 348 -15.56 7.88 -13.55
CA CYS A 348 -15.83 8.90 -14.57
C CYS A 348 -17.28 8.85 -15.06
N SER A 349 -17.86 7.65 -15.20
CA SER A 349 -19.28 7.49 -15.52
C SER A 349 -20.20 7.92 -14.36
N LYS A 350 -20.03 7.34 -13.16
CA LYS A 350 -20.94 7.56 -12.03
C LYS A 350 -20.85 8.97 -11.44
N ILE A 351 -19.63 9.38 -11.09
CA ILE A 351 -19.35 10.66 -10.40
C ILE A 351 -19.23 11.76 -11.44
N GLY A 352 -18.38 11.53 -12.45
CA GLY A 352 -18.07 12.51 -13.48
C GLY A 352 -19.19 12.73 -14.49
N LYS A 353 -20.21 11.86 -14.55
CA LYS A 353 -21.29 11.89 -15.55
C LYS A 353 -20.74 11.97 -16.97
N ALA A 354 -19.73 11.15 -17.26
CA ALA A 354 -19.23 10.96 -18.61
C ALA A 354 -20.36 10.59 -19.57
N LYS A 355 -20.26 11.05 -20.83
CA LYS A 355 -21.24 10.72 -21.88
C LYS A 355 -21.13 9.24 -22.24
N LYS A 356 -19.91 8.80 -22.51
CA LYS A 356 -19.58 7.41 -22.86
C LYS A 356 -18.21 7.06 -22.31
N VAL A 357 -18.04 5.85 -21.82
CA VAL A 357 -16.75 5.34 -21.34
C VAL A 357 -16.40 4.05 -22.07
N VAL A 358 -15.13 3.88 -22.42
CA VAL A 358 -14.59 2.61 -22.93
C VAL A 358 -13.46 2.18 -22.00
N CYS A 359 -13.60 1.01 -21.39
CA CYS A 359 -12.59 0.39 -20.53
C CYS A 359 -11.92 -0.76 -21.27
N VAL A 360 -10.59 -0.70 -21.41
CA VAL A 360 -9.79 -1.74 -22.07
C VAL A 360 -8.90 -2.43 -21.05
N GLU A 361 -9.02 -3.76 -20.95
CA GLU A 361 -8.24 -4.59 -20.05
C GLU A 361 -7.94 -5.93 -20.74
N LYS A 362 -6.72 -6.47 -20.55
CA LYS A 362 -6.31 -7.72 -21.21
C LYS A 362 -6.79 -8.96 -20.45
N ASP A 363 -6.95 -8.86 -19.14
CA ASP A 363 -7.36 -9.98 -18.30
C ASP A 363 -8.89 -10.13 -18.31
N LYS A 364 -9.36 -11.25 -18.85
CA LYS A 364 -10.79 -11.58 -18.95
C LYS A 364 -11.49 -11.62 -17.58
N ASN A 365 -10.80 -12.03 -16.52
CA ASN A 365 -11.38 -12.09 -15.18
C ASN A 365 -11.60 -10.67 -14.63
N PHE A 366 -10.65 -9.76 -14.86
CA PHE A 366 -10.82 -8.35 -14.45
C PHE A 366 -11.91 -7.65 -15.26
N VAL A 367 -12.02 -7.93 -16.56
CA VAL A 367 -13.16 -7.46 -17.39
C VAL A 367 -14.50 -7.94 -16.82
N HIS A 368 -14.58 -9.20 -16.39
CA HIS A 368 -15.80 -9.74 -15.77
C HIS A 368 -16.14 -9.06 -14.44
N LEU A 369 -15.14 -8.84 -13.58
CA LEU A 369 -15.31 -8.09 -12.33
C LEU A 369 -15.70 -6.62 -12.60
N ALA A 370 -15.14 -6.00 -13.64
CA ALA A 370 -15.46 -4.64 -14.06
C ALA A 370 -16.93 -4.51 -14.46
N LYS A 371 -17.44 -5.42 -15.30
CA LYS A 371 -18.85 -5.46 -15.70
C LYS A 371 -19.78 -5.62 -14.49
N LYS A 372 -19.43 -6.50 -13.55
CA LYS A 372 -20.20 -6.66 -12.30
C LYS A 372 -20.16 -5.40 -11.43
N SER A 373 -19.01 -4.73 -11.36
CA SER A 373 -18.84 -3.47 -10.62
C SER A 373 -19.63 -2.34 -11.27
N ALA A 374 -19.69 -2.26 -12.60
CA ALA A 374 -20.54 -1.31 -13.31
C ALA A 374 -22.03 -1.51 -12.94
N ASN A 375 -22.50 -2.75 -12.90
CA ASN A 375 -23.86 -3.06 -12.48
C ASN A 375 -24.13 -2.64 -11.01
N LEU A 376 -23.19 -2.85 -10.09
CA LEU A 376 -23.31 -2.37 -8.70
C LEU A 376 -23.47 -0.85 -8.60
N ASN A 377 -22.93 -0.12 -9.57
CA ASN A 377 -22.97 1.34 -9.61
C ASN A 377 -24.11 1.89 -10.47
N ASN A 378 -24.96 1.03 -11.02
CA ASN A 378 -26.05 1.41 -11.94
C ASN A 378 -25.56 2.24 -13.15
N VAL A 379 -24.36 1.93 -13.66
CA VAL A 379 -23.81 2.60 -14.85
C VAL A 379 -23.90 1.70 -16.08
N ASN A 380 -24.49 2.22 -17.15
CA ASN A 380 -24.80 1.48 -18.37
C ASN A 380 -24.15 2.07 -19.64
N ASN A 381 -23.50 3.22 -19.54
CA ASN A 381 -22.84 3.90 -20.66
C ASN A 381 -21.34 3.54 -20.80
N ILE A 382 -20.97 2.33 -20.38
CA ILE A 382 -19.59 1.85 -20.35
C ILE A 382 -19.45 0.59 -21.20
N ASP A 383 -18.55 0.64 -22.19
CA ASP A 383 -18.13 -0.52 -22.97
C ASP A 383 -16.88 -1.14 -22.34
N PHE A 384 -16.90 -2.44 -22.07
CA PHE A 384 -15.75 -3.19 -21.55
C PHE A 384 -15.16 -4.10 -22.62
N ILE A 385 -13.91 -3.85 -23.01
CA ILE A 385 -13.21 -4.53 -24.09
C ILE A 385 -12.06 -5.36 -23.53
N CYS A 386 -12.11 -6.68 -23.77
CA CYS A 386 -11.05 -7.60 -23.39
C CYS A 386 -9.96 -7.61 -24.47
N SER A 387 -8.95 -6.75 -24.34
CA SER A 387 -7.87 -6.60 -25.33
C SER A 387 -6.61 -6.01 -24.70
N ASP A 388 -5.46 -6.25 -25.32
CA ASP A 388 -4.24 -5.50 -25.04
C ASP A 388 -4.41 -4.03 -25.49
N SER A 389 -4.02 -3.08 -24.64
CA SER A 389 -4.28 -1.65 -24.89
C SER A 389 -3.55 -1.09 -26.11
N LEU A 390 -2.33 -1.56 -26.42
CA LEU A 390 -1.62 -1.15 -27.63
C LEU A 390 -2.30 -1.71 -28.88
N SER A 391 -2.75 -2.96 -28.81
CA SER A 391 -3.49 -3.61 -29.90
C SER A 391 -4.86 -2.96 -30.14
N PHE A 392 -5.56 -2.57 -29.07
CA PHE A 392 -6.79 -1.78 -29.17
C PHE A 392 -6.53 -0.44 -29.86
N LEU A 393 -5.56 0.34 -29.39
CA LEU A 393 -5.29 1.65 -29.94
C LEU A 393 -4.83 1.61 -31.41
N LYS A 394 -4.11 0.57 -31.85
CA LYS A 394 -3.75 0.39 -33.28
C LYS A 394 -4.95 0.24 -34.21
N ASN A 395 -6.06 -0.26 -33.69
CA ASN A 395 -7.31 -0.48 -34.44
C ASN A 395 -8.40 0.54 -34.06
N CYS A 396 -8.06 1.57 -33.26
CA CYS A 396 -9.00 2.58 -32.83
C CYS A 396 -9.27 3.55 -33.98
N ASN A 397 -10.54 3.91 -34.18
CA ASN A 397 -11.00 4.83 -35.21
C ASN A 397 -11.83 6.00 -34.64
N GLN A 398 -11.90 6.11 -33.32
CA GLN A 398 -12.66 7.11 -32.60
C GLN A 398 -11.72 8.00 -31.78
N LEU A 399 -12.11 9.28 -31.66
CA LEU A 399 -11.44 10.24 -30.78
C LEU A 399 -12.14 10.27 -29.41
N PHE A 400 -11.38 10.59 -28.38
CA PHE A 400 -11.83 10.72 -27.01
C PHE A 400 -11.45 12.06 -26.44
N ASP A 401 -12.31 12.59 -25.55
CA ASP A 401 -12.05 13.83 -24.85
C ASP A 401 -11.07 13.63 -23.69
N ILE A 402 -11.04 12.43 -23.12
CA ILE A 402 -10.10 12.05 -22.06
C ILE A 402 -9.57 10.64 -22.36
N ILE A 403 -8.24 10.50 -22.39
CA ILE A 403 -7.58 9.19 -22.41
C ILE A 403 -6.77 9.02 -21.12
N ILE A 404 -6.94 7.89 -20.46
CA ILE A 404 -6.22 7.52 -19.24
C ILE A 404 -5.25 6.39 -19.55
N LEU A 405 -3.97 6.61 -19.24
CA LEU A 405 -2.88 5.65 -19.39
C LEU A 405 -2.37 5.22 -18.01
N ASP A 406 -2.81 4.04 -17.55
CA ASP A 406 -2.33 3.43 -16.31
C ASP A 406 -1.57 2.11 -16.51
N PRO A 407 -0.46 2.11 -17.26
CA PRO A 407 0.25 0.86 -17.56
C PRO A 407 0.83 0.20 -16.29
N PRO A 408 1.10 -1.12 -16.35
CA PRO A 408 1.91 -1.78 -15.32
C PRO A 408 3.32 -1.16 -15.27
N ASN A 409 4.08 -1.44 -14.21
CA ASN A 409 5.44 -0.90 -14.08
C ASN A 409 6.34 -1.37 -15.24
N LEU A 410 6.58 -0.46 -16.20
CA LEU A 410 7.41 -0.70 -17.39
C LEU A 410 8.92 -0.61 -17.10
N ILE A 411 9.31 -0.06 -15.95
CA ILE A 411 10.71 0.08 -15.49
C ILE A 411 10.84 -0.57 -14.11
N PRO A 412 10.81 -1.92 -14.02
CA PRO A 412 10.86 -2.62 -12.74
C PRO A 412 12.26 -2.71 -12.13
N LYS A 413 13.32 -2.49 -12.92
CA LYS A 413 14.73 -2.51 -12.51
C LYS A 413 15.52 -1.47 -13.29
N SER A 414 16.67 -1.05 -12.74
CA SER A 414 17.54 -0.02 -13.33
C SER A 414 17.96 -0.35 -14.77
N GLN A 415 18.26 -1.62 -15.06
CA GLN A 415 18.59 -2.09 -16.41
C GLN A 415 17.48 -1.87 -17.46
N PHE A 416 16.23 -1.63 -17.02
CA PHE A 416 15.08 -1.39 -17.91
C PHE A 416 14.73 0.09 -18.08
N ILE A 417 15.53 1.02 -17.53
CA ILE A 417 15.23 2.46 -17.62
C ILE A 417 15.08 2.89 -19.08
N GLU A 418 16.03 2.57 -19.94
CA GLU A 418 15.99 2.97 -21.36
C GLU A 418 14.84 2.31 -22.12
N SER A 419 14.78 0.97 -22.10
CA SER A 419 13.75 0.21 -22.82
C SER A 419 12.33 0.49 -22.32
N GLY A 420 12.14 0.66 -21.01
CA GLY A 420 10.86 1.03 -20.41
C GLY A 420 10.46 2.47 -20.71
N SER A 421 11.42 3.40 -20.73
CA SER A 421 11.18 4.78 -21.18
C SER A 421 10.69 4.82 -22.63
N MET A 422 11.32 4.04 -23.52
CA MET A 422 10.87 3.92 -24.91
C MET A 422 9.47 3.31 -25.03
N ARG A 423 9.10 2.36 -24.16
CA ARG A 423 7.73 1.82 -24.11
C ARG A 423 6.71 2.87 -23.69
N TYR A 424 7.03 3.71 -22.70
CA TYR A 424 6.18 4.86 -22.35
C TYR A 424 6.05 5.83 -23.52
N ILE A 425 7.16 6.20 -24.17
CA ILE A 425 7.15 7.09 -25.35
C ILE A 425 6.23 6.53 -26.43
N ASN A 426 6.40 5.26 -26.80
CA ASN A 426 5.57 4.63 -27.82
C ASN A 426 4.09 4.57 -27.45
N LEU A 427 3.77 4.30 -26.17
CA LEU A 427 2.40 4.29 -25.68
C LEU A 427 1.76 5.69 -25.76
N ILE A 428 2.47 6.72 -25.29
CA ILE A 428 2.01 8.12 -25.32
C ILE A 428 1.84 8.57 -26.77
N ASN A 429 2.84 8.31 -27.64
CA ASN A 429 2.81 8.62 -29.08
C ASN A 429 1.58 8.07 -29.78
N LEU A 430 1.20 6.86 -29.42
CA LEU A 430 0.11 6.17 -30.07
C LEU A 430 -1.25 6.61 -29.50
N ALA A 431 -1.34 6.81 -28.18
CA ALA A 431 -2.56 7.29 -27.52
C ALA A 431 -2.92 8.73 -27.91
N GLN A 432 -1.94 9.63 -28.00
CA GLN A 432 -2.19 11.05 -28.29
C GLN A 432 -2.89 11.29 -29.63
N ASN A 433 -2.84 10.35 -30.58
CA ASN A 433 -3.50 10.48 -31.89
C ASN A 433 -5.02 10.32 -31.81
N TYR A 434 -5.52 9.83 -30.68
CA TYR A 434 -6.95 9.61 -30.45
C TYR A 434 -7.56 10.60 -29.47
N VAL A 435 -6.87 11.70 -29.17
CA VAL A 435 -7.36 12.77 -28.29
C VAL A 435 -8.00 13.87 -29.14
N THR A 436 -9.20 14.31 -28.76
CA THR A 436 -9.89 15.43 -29.41
C THR A 436 -9.11 16.74 -29.23
N PRO A 437 -9.33 17.76 -30.09
CA PRO A 437 -8.80 19.10 -29.85
C PRO A 437 -9.22 19.62 -28.46
N ASN A 438 -8.26 20.13 -27.68
CA ASN A 438 -8.43 20.54 -26.27
C ASN A 438 -8.76 19.39 -25.30
N GLY A 439 -8.64 18.14 -25.73
CA GLY A 439 -8.82 16.95 -24.91
C GLY A 439 -7.65 16.71 -23.94
N LEU A 440 -7.85 15.77 -23.02
CA LEU A 440 -6.92 15.44 -21.95
C LEU A 440 -6.27 14.07 -22.13
N LEU A 441 -4.99 13.98 -21.80
CA LEU A 441 -4.24 12.74 -21.69
C LEU A 441 -3.67 12.62 -20.28
N LEU A 442 -4.20 11.69 -19.48
CA LEU A 442 -3.67 11.34 -18.16
C LEU A 442 -2.62 10.23 -18.31
N ILE A 443 -1.42 10.46 -17.79
CA ILE A 443 -0.29 9.53 -17.81
C ILE A 443 0.10 9.21 -16.37
N ILE A 444 0.25 7.93 -16.06
CA ILE A 444 0.68 7.47 -14.74
C ILE A 444 2.00 6.68 -14.85
N PHE A 445 2.96 7.06 -14.03
CA PHE A 445 4.25 6.41 -13.86
C PHE A 445 4.33 5.69 -12.50
N THR A 446 4.76 4.43 -12.51
CA THR A 446 4.72 3.51 -11.36
C THR A 446 6.10 2.96 -10.97
N THR A 447 7.16 3.75 -11.15
CA THR A 447 8.54 3.36 -10.81
C THR A 447 9.20 4.33 -9.84
N LYS A 448 10.07 3.81 -8.98
CA LYS A 448 10.95 4.59 -8.09
C LYS A 448 12.31 4.92 -8.71
N LEU A 449 12.57 4.43 -9.93
CA LEU A 449 13.88 4.47 -10.57
C LEU A 449 14.08 5.66 -11.51
N CYS A 450 13.04 6.46 -11.71
CA CYS A 450 13.07 7.65 -12.53
C CYS A 450 12.79 8.88 -11.67
N SER A 451 13.57 9.93 -11.90
CA SER A 451 13.35 11.24 -11.31
C SER A 451 12.17 11.95 -11.99
N TYR A 452 11.72 13.05 -11.38
CA TYR A 452 10.77 13.94 -12.02
C TYR A 452 11.24 14.43 -13.40
N GLN A 453 12.53 14.76 -13.52
CA GLN A 453 13.12 15.22 -14.79
C GLN A 453 13.06 14.13 -15.87
N ASP A 454 13.27 12.87 -15.49
CA ASP A 454 13.17 11.74 -16.43
C ASP A 454 11.75 11.61 -16.98
N TYR A 455 10.72 11.78 -16.14
CA TYR A 455 9.33 11.76 -16.59
C TYR A 455 9.02 12.90 -17.56
N ILE A 456 9.48 14.12 -17.27
CA ILE A 456 9.34 15.26 -18.19
C ILE A 456 10.05 14.97 -19.53
N ASN A 457 11.25 14.39 -19.49
CA ASN A 457 11.97 14.01 -20.69
C ASN A 457 11.23 12.94 -21.52
N ILE A 458 10.63 11.94 -20.86
CA ILE A 458 9.80 10.92 -21.51
C ILE A 458 8.59 11.57 -22.18
N ILE A 459 7.87 12.45 -21.47
CA ILE A 459 6.72 13.17 -22.02
C ILE A 459 7.16 14.01 -23.23
N ASN A 460 8.20 14.85 -23.09
CA ASN A 460 8.69 15.70 -24.18
C ASN A 460 9.08 14.89 -25.42
N LYS A 461 9.83 13.79 -25.23
CA LYS A 461 10.21 12.88 -26.32
C LYS A 461 9.00 12.28 -27.03
N SER A 462 7.87 12.19 -26.36
CA SER A 462 6.64 11.67 -26.95
C SER A 462 5.95 12.66 -27.91
N PHE A 463 6.33 13.95 -27.91
CA PHE A 463 5.67 14.95 -28.75
C PHE A 463 6.59 15.59 -29.81
N ILE A 464 7.86 15.18 -29.90
CA ILE A 464 8.87 15.77 -30.82
C ILE A 464 8.38 15.84 -32.27
N ASN A 465 7.78 14.76 -32.79
CA ASN A 465 7.38 14.66 -34.19
C ASN A 465 5.90 15.00 -34.40
N THR A 466 5.33 15.86 -33.54
CA THR A 466 3.90 16.19 -33.57
C THR A 466 3.71 17.70 -33.66
N ASN A 467 2.69 18.13 -34.39
CA ASN A 467 2.32 19.55 -34.48
C ASN A 467 1.43 20.01 -33.31
N LYS A 468 1.36 19.23 -32.22
CA LYS A 468 0.46 19.53 -31.10
C LYS A 468 1.15 20.44 -30.09
N THR A 469 0.41 21.43 -29.60
CA THR A 469 0.79 22.17 -28.40
C THR A 469 0.33 21.40 -27.17
N VAL A 470 1.24 21.21 -26.20
CA VAL A 470 1.02 20.39 -25.01
C VAL A 470 1.15 21.25 -23.76
N LYS A 471 0.16 21.19 -22.87
CA LYS A 471 0.19 21.88 -21.56
C LYS A 471 0.01 20.86 -20.43
N ILE A 472 0.86 20.91 -19.42
CA ILE A 472 0.59 20.19 -18.16
C ILE A 472 -0.46 21.01 -17.40
N VAL A 473 -1.67 20.46 -17.25
CA VAL A 473 -2.79 21.11 -16.55
C VAL A 473 -3.10 20.46 -15.20
N GLY A 474 -2.42 19.37 -14.87
CA GLY A 474 -2.45 18.74 -13.55
C GLY A 474 -1.27 17.80 -13.37
N GLN A 475 -0.77 17.69 -12.15
CA GLN A 475 0.28 16.73 -11.80
C GLN A 475 0.26 16.43 -10.31
N GLY A 476 0.80 15.27 -9.92
CA GLY A 476 0.90 14.93 -8.50
C GLY A 476 1.51 13.56 -8.21
N ARG A 477 1.32 13.12 -6.97
CA ARG A 477 1.85 11.87 -6.41
C ARG A 477 0.72 11.04 -5.79
N SER A 478 1.10 10.10 -4.92
CA SER A 478 0.20 9.15 -4.29
C SER A 478 -0.82 9.84 -3.39
N SER A 479 -1.94 9.17 -3.18
CA SER A 479 -2.99 9.61 -2.27
C SER A 479 -2.48 9.63 -0.82
N PRO A 480 -3.03 10.51 0.05
CA PRO A 480 -2.49 10.73 1.41
C PRO A 480 -2.48 9.51 2.34
N ASP A 481 -3.26 8.46 2.05
CA ASP A 481 -3.22 7.19 2.77
C ASP A 481 -1.98 6.33 2.44
N ASN A 482 -1.17 6.78 1.47
CA ASN A 482 0.13 6.24 1.10
C ASN A 482 1.24 7.27 1.47
N PRO A 483 1.46 7.56 2.76
CA PRO A 483 2.47 8.52 3.19
C PRO A 483 3.85 8.05 2.78
N VAL A 484 4.76 9.01 2.56
CA VAL A 484 6.14 8.76 2.17
C VAL A 484 7.05 9.37 3.23
N ASN A 485 8.08 8.64 3.63
CA ASN A 485 9.12 9.17 4.52
C ASN A 485 9.84 10.33 3.84
N LEU A 486 9.92 11.48 4.51
CA LEU A 486 10.51 12.72 3.95
C LEU A 486 11.91 12.50 3.39
N SER A 487 12.75 11.75 4.10
CA SER A 487 14.13 11.50 3.72
C SER A 487 14.27 10.51 2.55
N LEU A 488 13.17 9.85 2.18
CA LEU A 488 13.08 8.96 1.01
C LEU A 488 12.19 9.53 -0.11
N TYR A 489 11.73 10.78 0.01
CA TYR A 489 10.71 11.37 -0.87
C TYR A 489 11.07 11.38 -2.36
N LEU A 490 12.37 11.53 -2.67
CA LEU A 490 12.89 11.52 -4.04
C LEU A 490 12.75 10.14 -4.72
N PHE A 491 12.58 9.07 -3.94
CA PHE A 491 12.43 7.70 -4.43
C PHE A 491 10.97 7.24 -4.48
N SER A 492 9.99 8.15 -4.43
CA SER A 492 8.60 7.69 -4.48
C SER A 492 8.26 7.07 -5.82
N ASP A 493 7.44 6.05 -5.72
CA ASP A 493 7.09 5.06 -6.74
C ASP A 493 5.95 5.49 -7.66
N PHE A 494 5.37 6.68 -7.44
CA PHE A 494 4.14 7.09 -8.10
C PHE A 494 4.13 8.58 -8.50
N TYR A 495 3.97 8.83 -9.80
CA TYR A 495 3.74 10.16 -10.37
C TYR A 495 2.65 10.10 -11.42
N TRP A 496 1.90 11.19 -11.58
CA TRP A 496 0.92 11.33 -12.65
C TRP A 496 0.93 12.75 -13.23
N PHE A 497 0.54 12.84 -14.51
CA PHE A 497 0.45 14.09 -15.27
C PHE A 497 -0.83 14.09 -16.10
N ILE A 498 -1.55 15.20 -16.12
CA ILE A 498 -2.66 15.46 -17.03
C ILE A 498 -2.18 16.49 -18.04
N LEU A 499 -2.17 16.09 -19.31
CA LEU A 499 -1.79 16.93 -20.43
C LEU A 499 -3.04 17.39 -21.17
N GLN A 500 -3.16 18.68 -21.46
CA GLN A 500 -4.11 19.19 -22.44
C GLN A 500 -3.41 19.30 -23.79
N LEU A 501 -4.04 18.74 -24.84
CA LEU A 501 -3.50 18.72 -26.19
C LEU A 501 -4.31 19.65 -27.11
N THR A 502 -3.63 20.56 -27.79
CA THR A 502 -4.23 21.45 -28.81
C THR A 502 -3.47 21.32 -30.13
N TYR A 503 -4.13 21.63 -31.24
CA TYR A 503 -3.54 21.60 -32.59
C TYR A 503 -3.07 22.98 -33.01
#